data_AF-A0A9E2F3Y5-F1
#
_entry.id   AF-A0A9E2F3Y5-F1
#
_cell.length_a   1.000
_cell.length_b   1.000
_cell.length_c   1.000
_cell.angle_alpha   90.00
_cell.angle_beta   90.00
_cell.angle_gamma   90.00
#
_symmetry.space_group_name_H-M   'P 1'
#
loop_
_entity.id
_entity.type
_entity.pdbx_description
1 polymer ?
#
loop_
_entity_poly.entity_id
_entity_poly.type
_entity_poly.pdbx_seq_one_letter_code
_entity_poly.pdbx_strand_id
1 'polypeptide(L)'
;MSATRAIAQRELTAYFATPLAYVFLVIYLALIGVFTFYLGGFFERGQADLAPFFTFHPWLYLFLVPAISMRLWAEERKSGSIELL
;
A
#
# COMPACT_ATOMS: atom_id res chain seq x y z
N MET A 1 24.16 -10.93 -8.77
CA MET A 1 22.77 -10.44 -8.60
C MET A 1 22.48 -9.49 -9.77
N SER A 2 21.32 -9.58 -10.42
CA SER A 2 20.94 -8.64 -11.49
C SER A 2 20.94 -7.20 -10.95
N ALA A 3 21.44 -6.23 -11.72
CA ALA A 3 21.47 -4.81 -11.34
C ALA A 3 20.08 -4.28 -10.96
N THR A 4 19.03 -4.74 -11.65
CA THR A 4 17.63 -4.38 -11.35
C THR A 4 17.19 -4.81 -9.96
N ARG A 5 17.62 -5.99 -9.51
CA ARG A 5 17.31 -6.51 -8.17
C ARG A 5 18.01 -5.71 -7.07
N ALA A 6 19.25 -5.27 -7.32
CA ALA A 6 19.98 -4.44 -6.37
C ALA A 6 19.31 -3.07 -6.19
N ILE A 7 18.86 -2.45 -7.29
CA ILE A 7 18.13 -1.18 -7.25
C ILE A 7 16.80 -1.35 -6.52
N ALA A 8 15.99 -2.37 -6.86
CA ALA A 8 14.71 -2.63 -6.22
C ALA A 8 14.83 -2.83 -4.69
N GLN A 9 15.86 -3.55 -4.23
CA GLN A 9 16.08 -3.75 -2.79
C GLN A 9 16.48 -2.45 -2.08
N ARG A 10 17.29 -1.61 -2.72
CA ARG A 10 17.69 -0.31 -2.18
C ARG A 10 16.47 0.61 -2.03
N GLU A 11 15.66 0.72 -3.08
CA GLU A 11 14.46 1.57 -3.08
C GLU A 11 13.42 1.10 -2.06
N LEU A 12 13.19 -0.21 -1.96
CA LEU A 12 12.28 -0.77 -0.96
C LEU A 12 12.74 -0.45 0.46
N THR A 13 14.03 -0.60 0.75
CA THR A 13 14.59 -0.32 2.08
C THR A 13 14.52 1.18 2.40
N ALA A 14 14.85 2.05 1.43
CA ALA A 14 14.75 3.50 1.58
C ALA A 14 13.30 3.95 1.83
N TYR A 15 12.33 3.30 1.18
CA TYR A 15 10.91 3.58 1.39
C TYR A 15 10.48 3.38 2.85
N PHE A 16 10.81 2.22 3.44
CA PHE A 16 10.48 1.88 4.83
C PHE A 16 11.35 2.60 5.87
N ALA A 17 12.44 3.27 5.47
CA ALA A 17 13.19 4.15 6.36
C ALA A 17 12.42 5.46 6.65
N THR A 18 11.43 5.81 5.82
CA THR A 18 10.64 7.03 6.01
C THR A 18 9.43 6.79 6.92
N PRO A 19 9.09 7.73 7.83
CA PRO A 19 7.91 7.61 8.70
C PRO A 19 6.60 7.47 7.92
N LEU A 20 6.54 8.04 6.72
CA LEU A 20 5.35 8.05 5.88
C LEU A 20 4.88 6.63 5.51
N ALA A 21 5.79 5.68 5.30
CA ALA A 21 5.43 4.30 4.99
C ALA A 21 4.60 3.66 6.11
N TYR A 22 4.95 3.95 7.37
CA TYR A 22 4.21 3.48 8.54
C TYR A 22 2.86 4.18 8.68
N VAL A 23 2.77 5.48 8.35
CA VAL A 23 1.48 6.21 8.32
C VAL A 23 0.51 5.54 7.34
N PHE A 24 0.97 5.23 6.12
CA PHE A 24 0.15 4.51 5.14
C PHE A 24 -0.28 3.12 5.63
N LEU A 25 0.62 2.39 6.30
CA LEU A 25 0.31 1.07 6.84
C LEU A 25 -0.77 1.15 7.93
N VAL A 26 -0.68 2.12 8.83
CA VAL A 26 -1.71 2.34 9.88
C VAL A 26 -3.05 2.74 9.25
N ILE A 27 -3.05 3.66 8.28
CA ILE A 27 -4.27 4.05 7.56
C ILE A 27 -4.89 2.84 6.85
N TYR A 28 -4.07 2.04 6.16
CA TYR A 28 -4.54 0.84 5.49
C TYR A 28 -5.18 -0.14 6.48
N LEU A 29 -4.52 -0.45 7.59
CA LEU A 29 -5.04 -1.35 8.62
C LEU A 29 -6.35 -0.83 9.23
N ALA A 30 -6.43 0.47 9.51
CA ALA A 30 -7.64 1.09 10.03
C ALA A 30 -8.79 0.98 9.03
N LEU A 31 -8.55 1.33 7.75
CA LEU A 31 -9.55 1.27 6.69
C LEU A 31 -10.02 -0.16 6.42
N ILE A 32 -9.11 -1.11 6.19
CA ILE A 32 -9.50 -2.49 5.90
C ILE A 32 -10.23 -3.13 7.10
N GLY A 33 -9.82 -2.79 8.33
CA GLY A 33 -10.51 -3.22 9.55
C GLY A 33 -11.93 -2.65 9.63
N VAL A 34 -12.09 -1.34 9.45
CA VAL A 34 -13.41 -0.68 9.48
C VAL A 34 -14.33 -1.24 8.39
N PHE A 35 -13.82 -1.39 7.17
CA PHE A 35 -14.59 -1.90 6.04
C PHE A 35 -14.98 -3.37 6.24
N THR A 36 -14.09 -4.20 6.78
CA THR A 36 -14.37 -5.62 7.02
C THR A 36 -15.37 -5.81 8.16
N PHE A 37 -15.10 -5.21 9.33
CA PHE A 37 -15.87 -5.50 10.54
C PHE A 37 -17.17 -4.72 10.65
N TYR A 38 -17.20 -3.44 10.24
CA TYR A 38 -18.40 -2.59 10.36
C TYR A 38 -19.20 -2.55 9.06
N LEU A 39 -18.61 -2.13 7.93
CA LEU A 39 -19.36 -2.00 6.67
C LEU A 39 -19.72 -3.37 6.07
N GLY A 40 -18.83 -4.34 6.22
CA GLY A 40 -18.99 -5.71 5.73
C GLY A 40 -19.83 -6.61 6.62
N GLY A 41 -20.24 -6.13 7.78
CA GLY A 41 -21.05 -6.88 8.74
C GLY A 41 -20.43 -8.22 9.12
N PHE A 42 -19.11 -8.27 9.33
CA PHE A 42 -18.38 -9.54 9.49
C PHE A 42 -18.99 -10.43 10.59
N PHE A 43 -19.36 -9.84 11.72
CA PHE A 43 -19.93 -10.56 12.86
C PHE A 43 -21.42 -10.88 12.65
N GLU A 44 -22.17 -9.99 12.02
CA GLU A 44 -23.60 -10.10 11.74
C GLU A 44 -23.90 -11.23 10.76
N ARG A 45 -22.98 -11.53 9.85
CA ARG A 45 -23.12 -12.64 8.90
C ARG A 45 -23.08 -14.01 9.58
N GLY A 46 -22.52 -14.14 10.78
CA GLY A 46 -22.40 -15.42 11.48
C GLY A 46 -21.60 -16.48 10.71
N GLN A 47 -20.78 -16.07 9.75
CA GLN A 47 -19.99 -16.94 8.87
C GLN A 47 -18.51 -16.79 9.17
N ALA A 48 -17.82 -17.92 9.36
CA ALA A 48 -16.38 -17.97 9.58
C ALA A 48 -15.59 -17.90 8.26
N ASP A 49 -15.88 -16.90 7.43
CA ASP A 49 -15.18 -16.63 6.18
C ASP A 49 -14.70 -15.18 6.09
N LEU A 50 -13.73 -14.94 5.21
CA LEU A 50 -13.16 -13.61 4.97
C LEU A 50 -13.79 -12.91 3.76
N ALA A 51 -15.01 -13.27 3.35
CA ALA A 51 -15.62 -12.68 2.14
C ALA A 51 -15.66 -11.13 2.16
N PRO A 52 -16.05 -10.44 3.26
CA PRO A 52 -16.15 -8.98 3.29
C PRO A 52 -14.78 -8.32 3.18
N PHE A 53 -13.76 -8.94 3.76
CA PHE A 53 -12.39 -8.51 3.62
C PHE A 53 -12.00 -8.49 2.13
N PHE A 54 -12.18 -9.61 1.43
CA PHE A 54 -11.84 -9.71 0.00
C PHE A 54 -12.74 -8.88 -0.92
N THR A 55 -13.98 -8.59 -0.51
CA THR A 55 -14.87 -7.69 -1.26
C THR A 55 -14.36 -6.25 -1.23
N PHE A 56 -13.88 -5.76 -0.08
CA PHE A 56 -13.43 -4.37 0.05
C PHE A 56 -11.96 -4.15 -0.30
N HIS A 57 -11.13 -5.19 -0.23
CA HIS A 57 -9.70 -5.11 -0.51
C HIS A 57 -9.37 -4.50 -1.89
N PRO A 58 -10.03 -4.88 -3.01
CA PRO A 58 -9.76 -4.29 -4.32
C PRO A 58 -10.09 -2.79 -4.38
N TRP A 59 -11.19 -2.37 -3.75
CA TRP A 59 -11.60 -0.97 -3.71
C TRP A 59 -10.61 -0.11 -2.95
N LEU A 60 -10.12 -0.59 -1.80
CA LEU A 60 -9.10 0.11 -1.03
C LEU A 60 -7.77 0.18 -1.81
N TYR A 61 -7.39 -0.91 -2.49
CA TYR A 61 -6.15 -0.94 -3.27
C TYR A 61 -6.19 0.01 -4.47
N LEU A 62 -7.36 0.19 -5.09
CA LEU A 62 -7.53 1.14 -6.20
C LEU A 62 -7.15 2.58 -5.81
N PHE A 63 -7.34 2.97 -4.55
CA PHE A 63 -6.93 4.28 -4.04
C PHE A 63 -5.54 4.27 -3.40
N LEU A 64 -5.24 3.27 -2.58
CA LEU A 64 -4.00 3.23 -1.79
C LEU A 64 -2.77 2.90 -2.63
N VAL A 65 -2.88 2.06 -3.65
CA VAL A 65 -1.73 1.67 -4.49
C VAL A 65 -1.21 2.86 -5.32
N PRO A 66 -2.08 3.68 -5.97
CA PRO A 66 -1.61 4.92 -6.57
C PRO A 66 -1.03 5.89 -5.53
N ALA A 67 -1.68 6.04 -4.37
CA ALA A 67 -1.22 6.96 -3.33
C ALA A 67 0.17 6.62 -2.79
N ILE A 68 0.46 5.33 -2.55
CA ILE A 68 1.73 4.87 -2.01
C ILE A 68 2.86 4.99 -3.04
N SER A 69 2.55 4.76 -4.32
CA SER A 69 3.51 4.79 -5.43
C SER A 69 3.83 6.21 -5.91
N MET A 70 2.86 7.15 -5.84
CA MET A 70 3.03 8.53 -6.33
C MET A 70 4.27 9.23 -5.76
N ARG A 71 4.66 8.92 -4.51
CA ARG A 71 5.86 9.51 -3.92
C ARG A 71 7.14 9.11 -4.65
N LEU A 72 7.31 7.81 -4.96
CA LEU A 72 8.49 7.34 -5.70
C LEU A 72 8.63 8.07 -7.04
N TRP A 73 7.53 8.19 -7.79
CA TRP A 73 7.51 8.89 -9.07
C TRP A 73 7.81 10.39 -8.92
N ALA A 74 7.29 11.03 -7.88
CA ALA A 74 7.53 12.44 -7.62
C ALA A 74 8.98 12.72 -7.21
N GLU A 75 9.59 11.85 -6.40
CA GLU A 75 10.98 11.96 -5.95
C GLU A 75 11.96 11.78 -7.12
N GLU A 76 11.71 10.81 -8.00
CA GLU A 76 12.46 10.60 -9.25
C GLU A 76 12.35 11.80 -10.20
N ARG A 77 11.12 12.33 -10.41
CA ARG A 77 10.91 13.52 -11.24
C ARG A 77 11.58 14.77 -10.67
N LYS A 78 11.57 14.93 -9.34
CA LYS A 78 12.15 16.10 -8.66
C LYS A 78 13.68 16.08 -8.68
N SER A 79 14.29 14.91 -8.56
CA SER A 79 15.75 14.76 -8.52
C SER A 79 16.41 14.72 -9.90
N GLY A 80 15.62 14.60 -10.97
CA GLY A 80 16.13 14.51 -12.35
C GLY A 80 16.74 13.14 -12.68
N SER A 81 16.69 12.16 -11.77
CA SER A 81 17.23 10.81 -11.98
C SER A 81 16.47 10.03 -13.03
N ILE A 82 15.23 10.42 -13.35
CA ILE A 82 14.43 9.84 -14.45
C ILE A 82 15.15 9.91 -15.80
N GLU A 83 16.01 10.90 -16.03
CA GLU A 83 16.74 11.05 -17.30
C GLU A 83 18.00 10.16 -17.37
N LEU A 84 18.45 9.64 -16.22
CA LEU A 84 19.67 8.82 -16.08
C LEU A 84 19.37 7.31 -16.04
N LEU A 85 18.10 6.93 -15.93
CA LEU A 85 17.59 5.55 -15.96
C LEU A 85 17.08 5.19 -17.35
#